data_AF-A0A3D4B443-F1
#
_entry.id   AF-A0A3D4B443-F1
#
_cell.length_a   1.000
_cell.length_b   1.000
_cell.length_c   1.000
_cell.angle_alpha   90.00
_cell.angle_beta   90.00
_cell.angle_gamma   90.00
#
_symmetry.space_group_name_H-M   'P 1'
#
loop_
_entity.id
_entity.type
_entity.pdbx_description
1 polymer ?
#
loop_
_entity_poly.entity_id
_entity_poly.type
_entity_poly.pdbx_seq_one_letter_code
_entity_poly.pdbx_strand_id
1 'polypeptide(L)'
;NTYQPPFNDLRVRQAFSHAVDQDALIKSAMRGVGLSAPSMLQPGFPGGNPEVFSSIQRYDPYLARQRLAEAGFPDGKGFPRIDIWVQNTQTHPVKMGAEAIQAMLKQNLNIEIGVHIIERKVFMEALNTHQLPLALVGYRYDYGDASNLLTLWMSNGRHAWRSERFEALVLEANELVGDPEGRMALYQEAEKILVSDVGAVFLWYPLLNELWKPYVRGEALEPNQWGYRAWRGDQMQNLSPTLYITNEVMKGRASAPVRQSSGFWQWLLKD
;
A
#
# COMPACT_ATOMS: atom_id res chain seq x y z
N ASN A 1 8.11 -8.58 10.79
CA ASN A 1 9.11 -8.16 11.79
C ASN A 1 10.40 -8.91 11.52
N THR A 2 11.44 -8.21 11.06
CA THR A 2 12.72 -8.83 10.64
C THR A 2 13.68 -9.07 11.81
N TYR A 3 13.31 -8.76 13.04
CA TYR A 3 14.11 -9.05 14.23
C TYR A 3 13.82 -10.45 14.80
N GLN A 4 12.72 -11.08 14.38
CA GLN A 4 12.23 -12.33 14.94
C GLN A 4 12.18 -13.44 13.90
N PRO A 5 12.49 -14.70 14.26
CA PRO A 5 12.25 -15.85 13.40
C PRO A 5 10.77 -15.98 13.00
N PRO A 6 10.46 -16.48 11.77
CA PRO A 6 11.41 -16.85 10.72
C PRO A 6 11.83 -15.68 9.81
N PHE A 7 11.28 -14.48 10.02
CA PHE A 7 11.47 -13.33 9.12
C PHE A 7 12.80 -12.58 9.32
N ASN A 8 13.58 -12.93 10.33
CA ASN A 8 14.98 -12.51 10.45
C ASN A 8 15.87 -13.12 9.35
N ASP A 9 15.46 -14.22 8.71
CA ASP A 9 16.12 -14.76 7.53
C ASP A 9 15.65 -14.06 6.25
N LEU A 10 16.58 -13.43 5.53
CA LEU A 10 16.31 -12.75 4.26
C LEU A 10 15.67 -13.70 3.22
N ARG A 11 16.06 -14.98 3.21
CA ARG A 11 15.52 -15.96 2.25
C ARG A 11 14.03 -16.22 2.48
N VAL A 12 13.56 -16.17 3.72
CA VAL A 12 12.13 -16.24 4.04
C VAL A 12 11.41 -15.00 3.50
N ARG A 13 11.98 -13.81 3.68
CA ARG A 13 11.38 -12.57 3.16
C ARG A 13 11.33 -12.56 1.63
N GLN A 14 12.41 -12.98 0.97
CA GLN A 14 12.47 -13.15 -0.48
C GLN A 14 11.47 -14.20 -0.99
N ALA A 15 11.29 -15.31 -0.26
CA ALA A 15 10.28 -16.29 -0.60
C ALA A 15 8.87 -15.67 -0.61
N PHE A 16 8.55 -14.86 0.40
CA PHE A 16 7.27 -14.15 0.47
C PHE A 16 7.11 -13.11 -0.64
N SER A 17 8.17 -12.34 -0.97
CA SER A 17 8.09 -11.34 -2.05
C SER A 17 7.84 -11.97 -3.41
N HIS A 18 8.47 -13.10 -3.71
CA HIS A 18 8.28 -13.81 -4.97
C HIS A 18 7.00 -14.66 -5.03
N ALA A 19 6.37 -14.96 -3.89
CA ALA A 19 5.17 -15.78 -3.82
C ALA A 19 3.86 -15.02 -4.07
N VAL A 20 3.87 -13.69 -4.02
CA VAL A 20 2.66 -12.88 -4.16
C VAL A 20 2.56 -12.32 -5.57
N ASP A 21 1.50 -12.69 -6.28
CA ASP A 21 1.16 -12.13 -7.58
C ASP A 21 0.39 -10.81 -7.35
N GLN A 22 1.08 -9.69 -7.49
CA GLN A 22 0.51 -8.36 -7.25
C GLN A 22 -0.65 -8.04 -8.21
N ASP A 23 -0.57 -8.45 -9.47
CA ASP A 23 -1.61 -8.17 -10.47
C ASP A 23 -2.86 -9.00 -10.19
N ALA A 24 -2.70 -10.29 -9.88
CA ALA A 24 -3.82 -11.14 -9.47
C ALA A 24 -4.44 -10.66 -8.15
N LEU A 25 -3.64 -10.17 -7.21
CA LEU A 25 -4.09 -9.59 -5.95
C LEU A 25 -4.96 -8.35 -6.21
N ILE A 26 -4.49 -7.42 -7.04
CA ILE A 26 -5.22 -6.20 -7.40
C ILE A 26 -6.52 -6.54 -8.12
N LYS A 27 -6.48 -7.47 -9.08
CA LYS A 27 -7.67 -7.87 -9.83
C LYS A 27 -8.74 -8.50 -8.94
N SER A 28 -8.35 -9.39 -8.03
CA SER A 28 -9.28 -10.16 -7.19
C SER A 28 -9.76 -9.38 -5.96
N ALA A 29 -8.84 -8.82 -5.18
CA ALA A 29 -9.16 -8.16 -3.91
C ALA A 29 -9.52 -6.67 -4.08
N MET A 30 -8.89 -5.99 -5.03
CA MET A 30 -9.08 -4.54 -5.26
C MET A 30 -10.02 -4.25 -6.43
N ARG A 31 -10.55 -5.27 -7.12
CA ARG A 31 -11.40 -5.15 -8.33
C ARG A 31 -10.77 -4.28 -9.42
N GLY A 32 -9.44 -4.34 -9.56
CA GLY A 32 -8.68 -3.54 -10.52
C GLY A 32 -8.40 -2.10 -10.07
N VAL A 33 -8.77 -1.71 -8.83
CA VAL A 33 -8.54 -0.37 -8.28
C VAL A 33 -7.19 -0.33 -7.53
N GLY A 34 -6.10 -0.40 -8.29
CA GLY A 34 -4.75 -0.30 -7.78
C GLY A 34 -3.71 -0.46 -8.88
N LEU A 35 -2.47 -0.11 -8.57
CA LEU A 35 -1.31 -0.36 -9.42
C LEU A 35 -0.34 -1.29 -8.69
N SER A 36 0.31 -2.21 -9.40
CA SER A 36 1.40 -3.03 -8.85
C SER A 36 2.47 -2.11 -8.24
N ALA A 37 2.93 -2.45 -7.04
CA ALA A 37 3.93 -1.70 -6.31
C ALA A 37 5.22 -2.53 -6.15
N PRO A 38 6.25 -2.26 -6.97
CA PRO A 38 7.55 -2.91 -6.81
C PRO A 38 8.42 -2.24 -5.73
N SER A 39 8.00 -1.08 -5.21
CA SER A 39 8.74 -0.30 -4.21
C SER A 39 7.84 0.58 -3.35
N MET A 40 8.42 1.39 -2.46
CA MET A 40 7.69 2.28 -1.54
C MET A 40 7.21 3.56 -2.24
N LEU A 41 8.08 4.17 -3.04
CA LEU A 41 7.85 5.41 -3.76
C LEU A 41 7.19 5.09 -5.13
N GLN A 42 5.94 5.52 -5.25
CA GLN A 42 5.12 5.29 -6.44
C GLN A 42 5.59 6.09 -7.68
N PRO A 43 5.21 5.67 -8.91
CA PRO A 43 5.54 6.43 -10.11
C PRO A 43 5.02 7.88 -10.02
N GLY A 44 5.86 8.84 -10.41
CA GLY A 44 5.52 10.26 -10.38
C GLY A 44 5.61 10.93 -9.00
N PHE A 45 5.84 10.19 -7.92
CA PHE A 45 6.17 10.76 -6.62
C PHE A 45 7.64 11.20 -6.59
N PRO A 46 8.02 12.25 -5.84
CA PRO A 46 9.42 12.65 -5.70
C PRO A 46 10.30 11.46 -5.31
N GLY A 47 11.29 11.15 -6.16
CA GLY A 47 12.22 10.03 -5.97
C GLY A 47 11.74 8.68 -6.46
N GLY A 48 10.47 8.55 -6.81
CA GLY A 48 9.90 7.30 -7.31
C GLY A 48 10.57 6.83 -8.60
N ASN A 49 11.18 5.64 -8.56
CA ASN A 49 11.68 4.94 -9.73
C ASN A 49 11.31 3.43 -9.71
N PRO A 50 10.01 3.11 -9.66
CA PRO A 50 9.53 1.74 -9.46
C PRO A 50 9.94 0.77 -10.57
N GLU A 51 10.14 1.25 -11.80
CA GLU A 51 10.53 0.41 -12.93
C GLU A 51 11.88 -0.28 -12.68
N VAL A 52 12.84 0.42 -12.05
CA VAL A 52 14.16 -0.12 -11.68
C VAL A 52 14.05 -1.24 -10.64
N PHE A 53 12.99 -1.21 -9.82
CA PHE A 53 12.77 -2.16 -8.73
C PHE A 53 11.90 -3.36 -9.14
N SER A 54 11.21 -3.28 -10.28
CA SER A 54 10.24 -4.27 -10.76
C SER A 54 10.78 -5.70 -10.82
N SER A 55 12.06 -5.88 -11.13
CA SER A 55 12.69 -7.20 -11.22
C SER A 55 13.10 -7.80 -9.88
N ILE A 56 13.20 -6.99 -8.81
CA ILE A 56 13.77 -7.40 -7.51
C ILE A 56 12.77 -8.26 -6.73
N GLN A 57 11.52 -7.80 -6.60
CA GLN A 57 10.44 -8.50 -5.91
C GLN A 57 9.40 -9.09 -6.87
N ARG A 58 9.78 -9.37 -8.13
CA ARG A 58 8.87 -9.91 -9.15
C ARG A 58 8.18 -11.20 -8.69
N TYR A 59 6.97 -11.45 -9.17
CA TYR A 59 6.29 -12.72 -8.95
C TYR A 59 7.05 -13.87 -9.65
N ASP A 60 7.51 -14.85 -8.86
CA ASP A 60 8.25 -16.02 -9.32
C ASP A 60 8.05 -17.16 -8.30
N PRO A 61 6.96 -17.95 -8.41
CA PRO A 61 6.64 -18.97 -7.42
C PRO A 61 7.67 -20.10 -7.38
N TYR A 62 8.47 -20.30 -8.44
CA TYR A 62 9.56 -21.27 -8.42
C TYR A 62 10.70 -20.78 -7.55
N LEU A 63 11.17 -19.55 -7.78
CA LEU A 63 12.19 -18.92 -6.94
C LEU A 63 11.70 -18.79 -5.48
N ALA A 64 10.42 -18.49 -5.27
CA ALA A 64 9.82 -18.41 -3.95
C ALA A 64 10.00 -19.72 -3.16
N ARG A 65 9.65 -20.87 -3.77
CA ARG A 65 9.83 -22.19 -3.15
C ARG A 65 11.29 -22.53 -2.91
N GLN A 66 12.16 -22.19 -3.87
CA GLN A 66 13.60 -22.40 -3.72
C GLN A 66 14.14 -21.64 -2.50
N ARG A 67 13.83 -20.35 -2.37
CA ARG A 67 14.26 -19.52 -1.24
C ARG A 67 13.73 -20.03 0.09
N LEU A 68 12.47 -20.47 0.14
CA LEU A 68 11.88 -21.02 1.34
C LEU A 68 12.54 -22.36 1.75
N ALA A 69 12.86 -23.22 0.78
CA ALA A 69 13.59 -24.46 1.01
C ALA A 69 15.03 -24.22 1.50
N GLU A 70 15.74 -23.27 0.90
CA GLU A 70 17.08 -22.83 1.33
C GLU A 70 17.05 -22.28 2.78
N ALA A 71 15.95 -21.67 3.20
CA ALA A 71 15.72 -21.20 4.57
C ALA A 71 15.38 -22.34 5.56
N GLY A 72 15.33 -23.60 5.12
CA GLY A 72 15.05 -24.75 5.97
C GLY A 72 13.59 -25.18 6.03
N PHE A 73 12.73 -24.63 5.16
CA PHE A 73 11.30 -24.98 5.09
C PHE A 73 10.92 -25.56 3.73
N PRO A 74 11.51 -26.70 3.31
CA PRO A 74 11.21 -27.29 2.01
C PRO A 74 9.73 -27.66 1.93
N ASP A 75 9.06 -27.22 0.87
CA ASP A 75 7.61 -27.41 0.67
C ASP A 75 6.77 -26.92 1.88
N GLY A 76 7.22 -25.84 2.53
CA GLY A 76 6.56 -25.24 3.69
C GLY A 76 6.64 -26.06 4.98
N LYS A 77 7.28 -27.24 4.96
CA LYS A 77 7.37 -28.12 6.13
C LYS A 77 8.18 -27.48 7.25
N GLY A 78 7.62 -27.51 8.46
CA GLY A 78 8.24 -26.91 9.65
C GLY A 78 8.06 -25.39 9.75
N PHE A 79 7.40 -24.74 8.77
CA PHE A 79 7.11 -23.32 8.86
C PHE A 79 6.12 -23.06 10.02
N PRO A 80 6.39 -22.10 10.92
CA PRO A 80 5.52 -21.86 12.06
C PRO A 80 4.17 -21.30 11.61
N ARG A 81 3.11 -21.67 12.32
CA ARG A 81 1.80 -21.05 12.13
C ARG A 81 1.86 -19.59 12.58
N ILE A 82 1.71 -18.68 11.62
CA ILE A 82 1.72 -17.22 11.83
C ILE A 82 0.48 -16.65 11.15
N ASP A 83 -0.07 -15.58 11.71
CA ASP A 83 -1.19 -14.87 11.08
C ASP A 83 -0.70 -13.59 10.40
N ILE A 84 -1.35 -13.18 9.31
CA ILE A 84 -1.27 -11.80 8.81
C ILE A 84 -2.18 -10.95 9.67
N TRP A 85 -1.58 -10.00 10.38
CA TRP A 85 -2.32 -9.04 11.21
C TRP A 85 -2.83 -7.91 10.34
N VAL A 86 -4.11 -7.58 10.48
CA VAL A 86 -4.73 -6.46 9.79
C VAL A 86 -5.52 -5.62 10.78
N GLN A 87 -5.40 -4.30 10.65
CA GLN A 87 -6.25 -3.38 11.39
C GLN A 87 -7.70 -3.52 10.92
N ASN A 88 -8.64 -3.46 11.86
CA ASN A 88 -10.07 -3.39 11.59
C ASN A 88 -10.41 -1.99 11.05
N THR A 89 -10.20 -1.82 9.75
CA THR A 89 -10.67 -0.64 9.02
C THR A 89 -12.05 -0.92 8.44
N GLN A 90 -12.93 0.07 8.47
CA GLN A 90 -14.23 0.00 7.78
C GLN A 90 -14.09 -0.18 6.25
N THR A 91 -12.87 -0.09 5.71
CA THR A 91 -12.58 -0.27 4.29
C THR A 91 -12.32 -1.77 3.97
N HIS A 92 -13.18 -2.32 3.11
CA HIS A 92 -13.11 -3.69 2.57
C HIS A 92 -11.75 -4.14 1.96
N PRO A 93 -10.92 -3.29 1.32
CA PRO A 93 -9.79 -3.78 0.53
C PRO A 93 -8.68 -4.48 1.33
N VAL A 94 -8.37 -4.02 2.55
CA VAL A 94 -7.24 -4.54 3.33
C VAL A 94 -7.49 -5.99 3.78
N LYS A 95 -8.70 -6.28 4.28
CA LYS A 95 -9.08 -7.63 4.68
C LYS A 95 -9.04 -8.60 3.48
N MET A 96 -9.69 -8.22 2.37
CA MET A 96 -9.70 -9.02 1.15
C MET A 96 -8.29 -9.24 0.60
N GLY A 97 -7.43 -8.23 0.70
CA GLY A 97 -6.02 -8.34 0.33
C GLY A 97 -5.28 -9.37 1.17
N ALA A 98 -5.46 -9.37 2.50
CA ALA A 98 -4.84 -10.36 3.37
C ALA A 98 -5.33 -11.80 3.11
N GLU A 99 -6.63 -11.99 2.85
CA GLU A 99 -7.20 -13.30 2.49
C GLU A 99 -6.64 -13.80 1.14
N ALA A 100 -6.50 -12.92 0.15
CA ALA A 100 -5.88 -13.25 -1.12
C ALA A 100 -4.40 -13.61 -0.98
N ILE A 101 -3.63 -12.84 -0.19
CA ILE A 101 -2.22 -13.14 0.10
C ILE A 101 -2.11 -14.49 0.84
N GLN A 102 -2.99 -14.77 1.80
CA GLN A 102 -3.08 -16.07 2.47
C GLN A 102 -3.26 -17.21 1.46
N ALA A 103 -4.20 -17.08 0.53
CA ALA A 103 -4.42 -18.08 -0.51
C ALA A 103 -3.18 -18.27 -1.41
N MET A 104 -2.54 -17.18 -1.82
CA MET A 104 -1.32 -17.23 -2.65
C MET A 104 -0.14 -17.89 -1.92
N LEU A 105 0.06 -17.58 -0.64
CA LEU A 105 1.12 -18.21 0.16
C LEU A 105 0.86 -19.71 0.35
N LYS A 106 -0.39 -20.13 0.58
CA LYS A 106 -0.75 -21.54 0.61
C LYS A 106 -0.50 -22.23 -0.73
N GLN A 107 -0.91 -21.60 -1.84
CA GLN A 107 -0.74 -22.16 -3.18
C GLN A 107 0.74 -22.26 -3.59
N ASN A 108 1.52 -21.20 -3.35
CA ASN A 108 2.86 -21.07 -3.92
C ASN A 108 3.94 -21.64 -3.01
N LEU A 109 3.74 -21.64 -1.69
CA LEU A 109 4.73 -22.05 -0.68
C LEU A 109 4.27 -23.22 0.21
N ASN A 110 3.02 -23.66 0.08
CA ASN A 110 2.40 -24.70 0.92
C ASN A 110 2.41 -24.39 2.44
N ILE A 111 2.51 -23.11 2.81
CA ILE A 111 2.45 -22.67 4.21
C ILE A 111 1.01 -22.34 4.61
N GLU A 112 0.66 -22.65 5.86
CA GLU A 112 -0.63 -22.28 6.44
C GLU A 112 -0.45 -21.08 7.35
N ILE A 113 -1.07 -19.97 6.96
CA ILE A 113 -1.10 -18.74 7.75
C ILE A 113 -2.56 -18.33 7.99
N GLY A 114 -2.85 -17.68 9.11
CA GLY A 114 -4.17 -17.11 9.39
C GLY A 114 -4.30 -15.65 8.97
N VAL A 115 -5.49 -15.09 9.13
CA VAL A 115 -5.74 -13.64 9.06
C VAL A 115 -6.31 -13.19 10.39
N HIS A 116 -5.60 -12.31 11.08
CA HIS A 116 -5.98 -11.81 12.41
C HIS A 116 -6.40 -10.35 12.33
N ILE A 117 -7.70 -10.11 12.49
CA ILE A 117 -8.29 -8.76 12.45
C ILE A 117 -8.34 -8.21 13.87
N ILE A 118 -7.72 -7.05 14.11
CA ILE A 118 -7.68 -6.43 15.43
C ILE A 118 -8.09 -4.97 15.40
N GLU A 119 -8.60 -4.48 16.53
CA GLU A 119 -8.98 -3.07 16.69
C GLU A 119 -7.78 -2.15 16.41
N ARG A 120 -8.04 -0.99 15.78
CA ARG A 120 -7.03 -0.09 15.24
C ARG A 120 -6.04 0.40 16.30
N LYS A 121 -6.48 0.81 17.49
CA LYS A 121 -5.58 1.28 18.54
C LYS A 121 -4.63 0.18 18.98
N VAL A 122 -5.15 -1.04 19.19
CA VAL A 122 -4.35 -2.22 19.53
C VAL A 122 -3.34 -2.53 18.41
N PHE A 123 -3.75 -2.44 17.15
CA PHE A 123 -2.86 -2.66 16.00
C PHE A 123 -1.72 -1.65 15.95
N MET A 124 -2.03 -0.37 16.14
CA MET A 124 -1.03 0.69 16.10
C MET A 124 -0.04 0.59 17.27
N GLU A 125 -0.51 0.22 18.46
CA GLU A 125 0.35 -0.04 19.62
C GLU A 125 1.31 -1.21 19.35
N ALA A 126 0.79 -2.33 18.85
CA ALA A 126 1.60 -3.49 18.49
C ALA A 126 2.58 -3.20 17.33
N LEU A 127 2.18 -2.36 16.36
CA LEU A 127 3.06 -1.93 15.27
C LEU A 127 4.21 -1.09 15.81
N ASN A 128 3.91 -0.04 16.60
CA ASN A 128 4.92 0.87 17.15
C ASN A 128 5.88 0.20 18.13
N THR A 129 5.44 -0.85 18.82
CA THR A 129 6.26 -1.66 19.74
C THR A 129 6.90 -2.88 19.06
N HIS A 130 6.78 -2.99 17.73
CA HIS A 130 7.36 -4.06 16.91
C HIS A 130 6.90 -5.47 17.30
N GLN A 131 5.68 -5.62 17.84
CA GLN A 131 5.13 -6.90 18.31
C GLN A 131 4.41 -7.70 17.21
N LEU A 132 4.17 -7.11 16.03
CA LEU A 132 3.48 -7.78 14.92
C LEU A 132 4.45 -8.65 14.11
N PRO A 133 4.28 -10.00 14.08
CA PRO A 133 5.19 -10.88 13.32
C PRO A 133 5.11 -10.63 11.82
N LEU A 134 3.89 -10.57 11.29
CA LEU A 134 3.55 -10.28 9.89
C LEU A 134 2.28 -9.43 9.89
N ALA A 135 2.29 -8.31 9.19
CA ALA A 135 1.15 -7.40 9.14
C ALA A 135 1.00 -6.76 7.76
N LEU A 136 -0.24 -6.52 7.36
CA LEU A 136 -0.55 -5.72 6.17
C LEU A 136 -0.73 -4.27 6.60
N VAL A 137 0.23 -3.42 6.23
CA VAL A 137 0.26 -2.02 6.64
C VAL A 137 0.15 -1.13 5.41
N GLY A 138 -0.83 -0.21 5.45
CA GLY A 138 -0.92 0.89 4.50
C GLY A 138 -0.34 2.17 5.07
N TYR A 139 0.15 3.05 4.20
CA TYR A 139 0.47 4.43 4.56
C TYR A 139 -0.03 5.39 3.49
N ARG A 140 -0.37 6.60 3.93
CA ARG A 140 -0.68 7.74 3.06
C ARG A 140 0.32 8.82 3.43
N TYR A 141 1.00 9.38 2.44
CA TYR A 141 1.98 10.42 2.69
C TYR A 141 1.34 11.68 3.29
N ASP A 142 2.09 12.40 4.13
CA ASP A 142 1.64 13.65 4.76
C ASP A 142 2.08 14.90 3.97
N TYR A 143 3.22 14.80 3.27
CA TYR A 143 3.76 15.84 2.41
C TYR A 143 4.50 15.22 1.21
N GLY A 144 4.62 15.99 0.12
CA GLY A 144 5.16 15.53 -1.16
C GLY A 144 6.68 15.52 -1.20
N ASP A 145 7.32 14.66 -0.42
CA ASP A 145 8.77 14.47 -0.39
C ASP A 145 9.12 13.01 -0.06
N ALA A 146 10.20 12.49 -0.64
CA ALA A 146 10.64 11.10 -0.44
C ALA A 146 10.91 10.78 1.04
N SER A 147 11.42 11.74 1.83
CA SER A 147 11.65 11.59 3.26
C SER A 147 10.40 11.17 4.02
N ASN A 148 9.20 11.63 3.61
CA ASN A 148 7.96 11.31 4.28
C ASN A 148 7.70 9.79 4.35
N LEU A 149 8.06 9.08 3.29
CA LEU A 149 7.86 7.63 3.18
C LEU A 149 9.09 6.84 3.62
N LEU A 150 10.30 7.32 3.33
CA LEU A 150 11.54 6.62 3.66
C LEU A 150 11.92 6.71 5.15
N THR A 151 11.61 7.81 5.83
CA THR A 151 11.87 7.95 7.28
C THR A 151 11.06 6.97 8.13
N LEU A 152 9.94 6.42 7.62
CA LEU A 152 9.17 5.37 8.31
C LEU A 152 9.99 4.10 8.58
N TRP A 153 11.05 3.87 7.79
CA TRP A 153 11.90 2.69 7.80
C TRP A 153 13.23 2.90 8.52
N MET A 154 13.46 4.10 9.08
CA MET A 154 14.60 4.32 9.97
C MET A 154 14.44 3.52 11.27
N SER A 155 15.54 3.28 11.99
CA SER A 155 15.53 2.44 13.20
C SER A 155 14.62 2.95 14.33
N ASN A 156 14.32 4.25 14.38
CA ASN A 156 13.37 4.87 15.29
C ASN A 156 11.92 4.89 14.75
N GLY A 157 11.69 4.30 13.58
CA GLY A 157 10.41 4.19 12.92
C GLY A 157 9.53 3.05 13.45
N ARG A 158 8.33 2.96 12.89
CA ARG A 158 7.30 1.97 13.28
C ARG A 158 7.47 0.59 12.63
N HIS A 159 8.37 0.45 11.67
CA HIS A 159 8.62 -0.80 10.97
C HIS A 159 9.78 -1.55 11.63
N ALA A 160 9.54 -2.80 11.98
CA ALA A 160 10.54 -3.67 12.61
C ALA A 160 11.54 -4.20 11.56
N TRP A 161 12.37 -3.29 11.06
CA TRP A 161 13.46 -3.49 10.11
C TRP A 161 14.54 -2.44 10.34
N ARG A 162 15.81 -2.78 10.07
CA ARG A 162 16.95 -1.87 10.23
C ARG A 162 18.01 -2.16 9.18
N SER A 163 18.58 -1.10 8.62
CA SER A 163 19.78 -1.15 7.79
C SER A 163 20.62 0.10 8.03
N GLU A 164 21.88 -0.08 8.45
CA GLU A 164 22.78 1.05 8.75
C GLU A 164 23.08 1.87 7.50
N ARG A 165 23.24 1.22 6.34
CA ARG A 165 23.48 1.92 5.07
C ARG A 165 22.25 2.70 4.62
N PHE A 166 21.06 2.13 4.77
CA PHE A 166 19.80 2.83 4.50
C PHE A 166 19.70 4.10 5.35
N GLU A 167 19.92 3.96 6.66
CA GLU A 167 19.80 5.05 7.61
C GLU A 167 20.78 6.18 7.32
N ALA A 168 22.04 5.85 7.02
CA ALA A 168 23.05 6.82 6.62
C ALA A 168 22.64 7.61 5.37
N LEU A 169 22.13 6.92 4.33
CA LEU A 169 21.69 7.57 3.08
C LEU A 169 20.49 8.50 3.30
N VAL A 170 19.52 8.08 4.10
CA VAL A 170 18.34 8.91 4.41
C VAL A 170 18.74 10.14 5.22
N LEU A 171 19.65 10.00 6.20
CA LEU A 171 20.18 11.13 6.96
C LEU A 171 20.94 12.12 6.07
N GLU A 172 21.85 11.63 5.24
CA GLU A 172 22.61 12.45 4.28
C GLU A 172 21.67 13.20 3.32
N ALA A 173 20.66 12.52 2.77
CA ALA A 173 19.67 13.14 1.89
C ALA A 173 18.82 14.20 2.60
N ASN A 174 18.53 14.02 3.89
CA ASN A 174 17.78 15.00 4.68
C ASN A 174 18.59 16.27 4.98
N GLU A 175 19.92 16.15 5.08
CA GLU A 175 20.82 17.29 5.34
C GLU A 175 21.23 18.04 4.06
N LEU A 176 21.06 17.42 2.88
CA LEU A 176 21.49 18.00 1.61
C LEU A 176 20.58 19.16 1.17
N VAL A 177 21.10 20.39 1.26
CA VAL A 177 20.43 21.61 0.83
C VAL A 177 21.10 22.17 -0.43
N GLY A 178 20.30 22.51 -1.45
CA GLY A 178 20.79 23.17 -2.67
C GLY A 178 21.21 22.22 -3.80
N ASP A 179 21.13 20.90 -3.60
CA ASP A 179 21.35 19.88 -4.63
C ASP A 179 20.16 18.90 -4.71
N PRO A 180 19.07 19.27 -5.40
CA PRO A 180 17.89 18.41 -5.50
C PRO A 180 18.15 17.07 -6.20
N GLU A 181 19.08 17.02 -7.17
CA GLU A 181 19.38 15.81 -7.93
C GLU A 181 20.18 14.81 -7.09
N GLY A 182 21.27 15.27 -6.44
CA GLY A 182 22.05 14.44 -5.53
C GLY A 182 21.23 13.94 -4.35
N ARG A 183 20.37 14.78 -3.78
CA ARG A 183 19.42 14.40 -2.72
C ARG A 183 18.51 13.27 -3.18
N MET A 184 17.99 13.35 -4.41
CA MET A 184 17.10 12.34 -4.92
C MET A 184 17.80 11.01 -5.24
N ALA A 185 19.04 11.07 -5.73
CA ALA A 185 19.86 9.89 -5.96
C ALA A 185 20.13 9.11 -4.65
N LEU A 186 20.38 9.83 -3.55
CA LEU A 186 20.54 9.21 -2.22
C LEU A 186 19.28 8.49 -1.75
N TYR A 187 18.09 9.10 -1.90
CA TYR A 187 16.82 8.45 -1.58
C TYR A 187 16.54 7.23 -2.45
N GLN A 188 16.87 7.26 -3.74
CA GLN A 188 16.72 6.12 -4.64
C GLN A 188 17.63 4.96 -4.25
N GLU A 189 18.87 5.24 -3.85
CA GLU A 189 19.79 4.21 -3.36
C GLU A 189 19.32 3.64 -2.01
N ALA A 190 18.78 4.48 -1.12
CA ALA A 190 18.15 4.01 0.11
C ALA A 190 16.95 3.09 -0.19
N GLU A 191 16.05 3.50 -1.08
CA GLU A 191 14.91 2.66 -1.48
C GLU A 191 15.35 1.33 -2.08
N LYS A 192 16.40 1.33 -2.91
CA LYS A 192 16.97 0.10 -3.47
C LYS A 192 17.39 -0.90 -2.39
N ILE A 193 18.01 -0.42 -1.31
CA ILE A 193 18.39 -1.26 -0.17
C ILE A 193 17.14 -1.83 0.51
N LEU A 194 16.14 -0.98 0.77
CA LEU A 194 14.89 -1.38 1.39
C LEU A 194 14.16 -2.47 0.58
N VAL A 195 14.08 -2.32 -0.75
CA VAL A 195 13.45 -3.29 -1.65
C VAL A 195 14.27 -4.57 -1.73
N SER A 196 15.60 -4.48 -1.86
CA SER A 196 16.50 -5.63 -2.03
C SER A 196 16.62 -6.49 -0.79
N ASP A 197 16.64 -5.87 0.39
CA ASP A 197 16.66 -6.56 1.68
C ASP A 197 15.25 -7.02 2.13
N VAL A 198 14.23 -6.73 1.30
CA VAL A 198 12.83 -7.05 1.53
C VAL A 198 12.40 -6.60 2.94
N GLY A 199 12.66 -5.32 3.26
CA GLY A 199 12.17 -4.73 4.52
C GLY A 199 10.64 -4.82 4.62
N ALA A 200 9.97 -4.77 3.46
CA ALA A 200 8.65 -5.32 3.24
C ALA A 200 8.49 -5.91 1.84
N VAL A 201 7.42 -6.69 1.68
CA VAL A 201 6.85 -6.99 0.38
C VAL A 201 5.94 -5.81 0.01
N PHE A 202 6.32 -5.04 -1.02
CA PHE A 202 5.46 -3.99 -1.57
C PHE A 202 4.39 -4.66 -2.44
N LEU A 203 3.15 -4.17 -2.39
CA LEU A 203 2.00 -4.93 -2.92
C LEU A 203 1.19 -4.15 -3.95
N TRP A 204 0.65 -2.99 -3.57
CA TRP A 204 -0.06 -2.12 -4.51
C TRP A 204 -0.06 -0.66 -4.07
N TYR A 205 -0.14 0.25 -5.05
CA TYR A 205 -0.50 1.64 -4.84
C TYR A 205 -2.02 1.79 -5.00
N PRO A 206 -2.76 2.25 -3.96
CA PRO A 206 -4.19 2.45 -4.07
C PRO A 206 -4.53 3.53 -5.09
N LEU A 207 -5.46 3.24 -6.01
CA LEU A 207 -6.07 4.27 -6.83
C LEU A 207 -7.24 4.89 -6.08
N LEU A 208 -7.21 6.21 -5.90
CA LEU A 208 -8.29 6.94 -5.27
C LEU A 208 -9.37 7.24 -6.32
N ASN A 209 -10.51 6.58 -6.20
CA ASN A 209 -11.69 6.88 -7.00
C ASN A 209 -12.61 7.80 -6.22
N GLU A 210 -12.80 9.02 -6.74
CA GLU A 210 -13.69 10.00 -6.15
C GLU A 210 -14.81 10.33 -7.13
N LEU A 211 -16.02 10.45 -6.58
CA LEU A 211 -17.20 10.85 -7.33
C LEU A 211 -17.78 12.09 -6.68
N TRP A 212 -17.84 13.18 -7.43
CA TRP A 212 -18.60 14.37 -7.05
C TRP A 212 -19.69 14.65 -8.08
N LYS A 213 -20.68 15.43 -7.67
CA LYS A 213 -21.73 15.86 -8.58
C LYS A 213 -21.14 16.84 -9.61
N PRO A 214 -21.56 16.80 -10.88
CA PRO A 214 -21.01 17.69 -11.93
C PRO A 214 -21.11 19.20 -11.62
N TYR A 215 -22.04 19.57 -10.74
CA TYR A 215 -22.27 20.94 -10.29
C TYR A 215 -21.47 21.35 -9.04
N VAL A 216 -20.57 20.49 -8.54
CA VAL A 216 -19.58 20.85 -7.52
C VAL A 216 -18.31 21.31 -8.23
N ARG A 217 -17.87 22.53 -7.97
CA ARG A 217 -16.70 23.19 -8.58
C ARG A 217 -15.83 23.83 -7.50
N GLY A 218 -14.63 24.25 -7.87
CA GLY A 218 -13.71 24.89 -6.93
C GLY A 218 -12.26 24.73 -7.32
N GLU A 219 -11.40 25.64 -6.88
CA GLU A 219 -9.96 25.60 -7.14
C GLU A 219 -9.32 24.30 -6.63
N ALA A 220 -9.86 23.72 -5.55
CA ALA A 220 -9.36 22.45 -5.05
C ALA A 220 -9.60 21.24 -5.97
N LEU A 221 -10.55 21.33 -6.92
CA LEU A 221 -10.78 20.31 -7.93
C LEU A 221 -9.95 20.50 -9.19
N GLU A 222 -9.35 21.68 -9.37
CA GLU A 222 -8.51 21.98 -10.53
C GLU A 222 -7.11 21.38 -10.32
N PRO A 223 -6.54 20.71 -11.33
CA PRO A 223 -5.15 20.26 -11.26
C PRO A 223 -4.20 21.46 -11.25
N ASN A 224 -3.17 21.42 -10.42
CA ASN A 224 -2.04 22.34 -10.52
C ASN A 224 -1.17 22.02 -11.74
N GLN A 225 -0.10 22.80 -11.95
CA GLN A 225 0.82 22.63 -13.09
C GLN A 225 1.47 21.24 -13.19
N TRP A 226 1.45 20.45 -12.10
CA TRP A 226 1.97 19.09 -12.05
C TRP A 226 0.86 18.03 -12.14
N GLY A 227 -0.38 18.43 -12.46
CA GLY A 227 -1.53 17.54 -12.56
C GLY A 227 -2.15 17.13 -11.22
N TYR A 228 -1.68 17.67 -10.09
CA TYR A 228 -2.20 17.35 -8.76
C TYR A 228 -3.35 18.25 -8.37
N ARG A 229 -4.44 17.66 -7.89
CA ARG A 229 -5.56 18.40 -7.28
C ARG A 229 -5.33 18.53 -5.79
N ALA A 230 -5.72 19.68 -5.22
CA ALA A 230 -5.63 19.89 -3.77
C ALA A 230 -6.59 18.97 -3.03
N TRP A 231 -7.78 18.73 -3.60
CA TRP A 231 -8.76 17.79 -3.05
C TRP A 231 -8.32 16.34 -3.23
N ARG A 232 -8.11 15.64 -2.11
CA ARG A 232 -7.99 14.17 -2.05
C ARG A 232 -8.60 13.61 -0.76
N GLY A 233 -9.59 12.76 -0.90
CA GLY A 233 -10.17 11.89 0.11
C GLY A 233 -11.05 12.62 1.12
N ASP A 234 -10.87 12.24 2.38
CA ASP A 234 -11.62 12.68 3.56
C ASP A 234 -11.20 14.06 4.09
N GLN A 235 -10.24 14.73 3.45
CA GLN A 235 -9.75 16.07 3.83
C GLN A 235 -10.72 17.22 3.49
N MET A 236 -11.99 16.89 3.24
CA MET A 236 -13.08 17.83 2.94
C MET A 236 -13.18 18.98 3.94
N GLN A 237 -12.85 18.73 5.21
CA GLN A 237 -12.93 19.74 6.26
C GLN A 237 -12.00 20.93 5.99
N ASN A 238 -10.80 20.66 5.47
CA ASN A 238 -9.76 21.68 5.26
C ASN A 238 -9.89 22.42 3.91
N LEU A 239 -10.64 21.87 2.97
CA LEU A 239 -10.78 22.40 1.61
C LEU A 239 -12.21 22.88 1.29
N SER A 240 -13.12 22.82 2.26
CA SER A 240 -14.49 23.33 2.10
C SER A 240 -14.59 24.78 1.62
N PRO A 241 -13.69 25.73 2.00
CA PRO A 241 -13.80 27.11 1.55
C PRO A 241 -13.48 27.30 0.06
N THR A 242 -12.79 26.35 -0.57
CA THR A 242 -12.39 26.42 -1.98
C THR A 242 -13.33 25.67 -2.91
N LEU A 243 -14.41 25.08 -2.36
CA LEU A 243 -15.48 24.41 -3.12
C LEU A 243 -16.79 25.22 -3.09
N TYR A 244 -17.54 25.17 -4.19
CA TYR A 244 -18.87 25.76 -4.30
C TYR A 244 -19.79 24.93 -5.19
N ILE A 245 -21.11 25.12 -5.02
CA ILE A 245 -22.15 24.53 -5.87
C ILE A 245 -22.55 25.54 -6.93
N THR A 246 -22.45 25.18 -8.20
CA THR A 246 -22.88 26.05 -9.30
C THR A 246 -24.40 26.09 -9.40
N ASN A 247 -24.94 27.10 -10.05
CA ASN A 247 -26.37 27.20 -10.37
C ASN A 247 -26.83 26.19 -11.47
N GLU A 248 -25.91 25.38 -12.02
CA GLU A 248 -26.21 24.39 -13.07
C GLU A 248 -26.73 23.05 -12.55
N VAL A 249 -27.15 23.00 -11.28
CA VAL A 249 -27.67 21.77 -10.61
C VAL A 249 -28.74 21.06 -11.45
N MET A 250 -29.64 21.83 -12.08
CA MET A 250 -30.75 21.28 -12.86
C MET A 250 -30.29 20.63 -14.18
N LYS A 251 -29.24 21.15 -14.82
CA LYS A 251 -28.65 20.55 -16.03
C LYS A 251 -27.95 19.23 -15.70
N GLY A 252 -27.19 19.20 -14.59
CA GLY A 252 -26.49 17.99 -14.14
C GLY A 252 -27.39 16.86 -13.64
N ARG A 253 -28.65 17.16 -13.28
CA ARG A 253 -29.67 16.16 -12.94
C ARG A 253 -30.34 15.54 -14.18
N ALA A 254 -30.54 16.33 -15.23
CA ALA A 254 -31.19 15.87 -16.46
C ALA A 254 -30.34 14.90 -17.30
N SER A 255 -29.00 14.95 -17.17
CA SER A 255 -28.07 14.11 -17.92
C SER A 255 -27.72 12.77 -17.25
N ALA A 256 -28.18 12.52 -16.02
CA ALA A 256 -28.02 11.22 -15.38
C ALA A 256 -29.10 10.27 -15.94
N PRO A 257 -28.74 9.12 -16.56
CA PRO A 257 -29.75 8.18 -17.02
C PRO A 257 -30.56 7.74 -15.80
N VAL A 258 -31.86 8.04 -15.83
CA VAL A 258 -32.82 7.46 -14.90
C VAL A 258 -32.80 5.96 -15.18
N ARG A 259 -32.00 5.19 -14.42
CA ARG A 259 -32.26 3.76 -14.33
C ARG A 259 -33.63 3.64 -13.71
N GLN A 260 -34.63 3.32 -14.54
CA GLN A 260 -35.87 2.74 -14.05
C GLN A 260 -35.46 1.53 -13.21
N SER A 261 -35.63 1.66 -11.90
CA SER A 261 -35.50 0.55 -10.97
C SER A 261 -36.64 -0.41 -11.27
N SER A 262 -36.39 -1.38 -12.16
CA SER A 262 -37.31 -2.48 -12.38
C SER A 262 -37.42 -3.29 -11.09
N GLY A 263 -38.60 -3.23 -10.47
CA GLY A 263 -39.13 -4.30 -9.62
C GLY A 263 -39.37 -3.98 -8.14
N PHE A 264 -38.45 -3.28 -7.46
CA PHE A 264 -38.52 -3.25 -5.97
C PHE A 264 -39.46 -2.19 -5.39
N TRP A 265 -39.69 -1.07 -6.09
CA TRP A 265 -40.46 0.06 -5.56
C TRP A 265 -41.96 0.05 -5.91
N GLN A 266 -42.41 -0.80 -6.84
CA GLN A 266 -43.83 -0.87 -7.21
C GLN A 266 -44.72 -1.57 -6.16
N TRP A 267 -44.13 -2.26 -5.18
CA TRP A 267 -44.89 -2.97 -4.15
C TRP A 267 -45.34 -2.06 -2.99
N LEU A 268 -44.67 -0.93 -2.74
CA LEU A 268 -44.90 -0.06 -1.57
C LEU A 268 -45.97 1.03 -1.76
N LEU A 269 -46.71 1.03 -2.87
CA LEU A 269 -47.76 2.02 -3.17
C LEU A 269 -49.13 1.39 -3.47
N LYS A 270 -49.33 0.13 -3.09
CA LYS A 270 -50.64 -0.51 -3.02
C LYS A 270 -50.79 -1.14 -1.63
N ASP A 271 -51.14 -0.29 -0.67
CA ASP A 271 -52.14 -0.51 0.38
C ASP A 271 -52.18 0.72 1.31
#